data_AF-A0A955MG23-F1
#
_entry.id   AF-A0A955MG23-F1
#
_cell.length_a   1.000
_cell.length_b   1.000
_cell.length_c   1.000
_cell.angle_alpha   90.00
_cell.angle_beta   90.00
_cell.angle_gamma   90.00
#
_symmetry.space_group_name_H-M   'P 1'
#
loop_
_entity.id
_entity.type
_entity.pdbx_description
1 polymer ?
#
loop_
_entity_poly.entity_id
_entity_poly.type
_entity_poly.pdbx_seq_one_letter_code
_entity_poly.pdbx_strand_id
1 'polypeptide(L)' 'QIEEHPRSLKQWSELFTNHGFSIINVTKDPGPTYHRQHSFLKKIKIRIHHLLNALPLGATYQFNFLLKK' A
#
# COMPACT_ATOMS: atom_id res chain seq x y z
N GLN A 1 -22.73 0.93 12.23
CA GLN A 1 -21.31 0.61 12.00
C GLN A 1 -21.19 0.21 10.55
N ILE A 2 -20.34 0.88 9.77
CA ILE A 2 -20.09 0.50 8.36
C ILE A 2 -18.98 -0.53 8.40
N GLU A 3 -19.21 -1.74 7.88
CA GLU A 3 -18.16 -2.73 7.68
C GLU A 3 -17.31 -2.31 6.48
N GLU A 4 -16.11 -1.80 6.75
CA GLU A 4 -15.14 -1.52 5.71
C GLU A 4 -14.33 -2.79 5.41
N HIS A 5 -14.62 -3.41 4.27
CA HIS A 5 -13.77 -4.48 3.74
C HIS A 5 -12.58 -3.88 2.98
N PRO A 6 -11.35 -4.39 3.20
CA PRO A 6 -10.19 -3.95 2.45
C PRO A 6 -10.39 -4.25 0.96
N ARG A 7 -10.34 -3.20 0.13
CA ARG A 7 -10.47 -3.34 -1.32
C ARG A 7 -9.18 -3.89 -1.92
N SER A 8 -9.32 -4.82 -2.84
CA SER A 8 -8.23 -5.30 -3.70
C SER A 8 -7.74 -4.21 -4.66
N LEU A 9 -6.54 -4.40 -5.22
CA LEU A 9 -5.97 -3.54 -6.25
C LEU A 9 -6.96 -3.30 -7.42
N LYS A 10 -7.64 -4.37 -7.85
CA LYS A 10 -8.61 -4.34 -8.95
C LYS A 10 -9.80 -3.45 -8.62
N GLN A 11 -10.37 -3.62 -7.42
CA GLN A 11 -11.51 -2.83 -6.96
C GLN A 11 -11.15 -1.34 -6.81
N TRP A 12 -9.94 -1.02 -6.36
CA TRP A 12 -9.44 0.36 -6.35
C TRP A 12 -9.32 0.93 -7.77
N SER A 13 -8.79 0.13 -8.69
CA SER A 13 -8.57 0.57 -10.07
C SER A 13 -9.91 0.88 -10.76
N GLU A 14 -10.88 -0.04 -10.64
CA GLU A 14 -12.24 0.15 -11.17
C GLU A 14 -12.90 1.40 -10.59
N LEU A 15 -12.77 1.63 -9.27
CA LEU A 15 -13.32 2.82 -8.62
C LEU A 15 -12.75 4.11 -9.20
N PHE A 16 -11.43 4.20 -9.40
CA PHE A 16 -10.80 5.40 -9.96
C PHE A 16 -11.20 5.65 -11.41
N THR A 17 -11.22 4.60 -12.23
CA THR A 17 -11.64 4.71 -13.64
C THR A 17 -13.11 5.13 -13.75
N ASN A 18 -14.00 4.60 -12.91
CA ASN A 18 -15.41 4.99 -12.87
C ASN A 18 -15.62 6.47 -12.48
N HIS A 19 -14.67 7.07 -11.76
CA HIS A 19 -14.68 8.49 -11.41
C HIS A 19 -13.90 9.37 -12.41
N GLY A 20 -13.51 8.82 -13.56
CA GLY A 20 -12.83 9.54 -14.62
C GLY A 20 -11.34 9.77 -14.38
N PHE A 21 -10.72 9.06 -13.44
CA PHE A 21 -9.27 9.12 -13.24
C PHE A 21 -8.55 8.07 -14.09
N SER A 22 -7.46 8.49 -14.72
CA SER A 22 -6.48 7.61 -15.34
C SER A 22 -5.38 7.27 -14.33
N ILE A 23 -5.11 5.98 -14.16
CA ILE A 23 -4.06 5.49 -13.26
C ILE A 23 -2.73 5.54 -14.01
N ILE A 24 -1.84 6.45 -13.65
CA ILE A 24 -0.52 6.60 -14.26
C ILE A 24 0.44 5.54 -13.71
N ASN A 25 0.41 5.34 -12.39
CA ASN A 25 1.32 4.44 -11.71
C ASN A 25 0.67 3.89 -10.43
N VAL A 26 1.08 2.69 -10.04
CA VAL A 26 0.72 2.08 -8.77
C VAL A 26 1.99 1.57 -8.11
N THR A 27 2.26 2.04 -6.91
CA THR A 27 3.36 1.55 -6.09
C THR A 27 2.83 0.94 -4.79
N LYS A 28 3.62 0.08 -4.16
CA LYS A 28 3.30 -0.41 -2.81
C LYS A 28 3.50 0.72 -1.80
N ASP A 29 2.81 0.63 -0.67
CA ASP A 29 3.16 1.46 0.48
C ASP A 29 4.58 1.09 0.96
N PRO A 30 5.56 2.02 0.94
CA PRO A 30 6.91 1.75 1.42
C PRO A 30 6.94 1.36 2.90
N GLY A 31 5.88 1.66 3.66
CA GLY A 31 5.77 1.33 5.07
C GLY A 31 6.67 2.17 5.97
N PRO A 32 6.83 1.76 7.24
CA PRO A 32 7.56 2.55 8.22
C PRO A 32 9.05 2.66 7.88
N THR A 33 9.54 3.89 7.75
CA THR A 33 10.95 4.19 7.53
C THR A 33 11.77 3.92 8.79
N TYR A 34 13.00 3.43 8.60
CA TYR A 34 13.93 3.19 9.71
C TYR A 34 14.44 4.50 10.30
N HIS A 35 14.21 4.73 11.60
CA HIS A 35 14.87 5.79 12.37
C HIS A 35 15.74 5.22 13.48
N ARG A 36 16.91 5.84 13.73
CA ARG A 36 17.89 5.36 14.74
C ARG A 36 17.31 5.26 16.16
N GLN A 37 16.33 6.12 16.49
CA GLN A 37 15.65 6.17 17.79
C GLN A 37 14.58 5.08 17.98
N HIS A 38 14.37 4.19 17.01
CA HIS A 38 13.36 3.13 17.14
C HIS A 38 13.82 2.04 18.12
N SER A 39 12.89 1.59 18.97
CA SER A 39 13.09 0.43 19.84
C SER A 39 13.39 -0.84 19.02
N PHE A 40 14.02 -1.83 19.63
CA PHE A 40 14.37 -3.10 18.98
C PHE A 40 13.16 -3.77 18.30
N LEU A 41 11.99 -3.74 18.94
CA LEU A 41 10.73 -4.25 18.37
C LEU A 41 10.30 -3.49 17.11
N LYS A 42 10.42 -2.16 17.09
CA LYS A 42 10.14 -1.36 15.89
C LYS A 42 11.11 -1.69 14.76
N LYS A 43 12.39 -1.93 15.07
CA LYS A 43 13.40 -2.34 14.06
C LYS A 43 13.07 -3.71 13.45
N ILE A 44 12.62 -4.67 14.25
CA ILE A 44 12.14 -5.97 13.74
C ILE A 44 10.91 -5.79 12.87
N LYS A 45 9.91 -5.00 13.32
CA LYS A 45 8.69 -4.72 12.55
C LYS A 45 9.01 -4.10 11.18
N ILE A 46 9.97 -3.17 11.13
CA ILE A 46 10.43 -2.56 9.87
C ILE A 46 11.09 -3.60 8.96
N ARG A 47 11.93 -4.50 9.49
CA ARG A 47 12.55 -5.57 8.68
C ARG A 47 11.51 -6.52 8.10
N ILE A 48 10.52 -6.93 8.90
CA ILE A 48 9.42 -7.77 8.43
C ILE A 48 8.64 -7.05 7.33
N HIS A 49 8.31 -5.76 7.54
CA HIS A 49 7.64 -4.95 6.52
C HIS A 49 8.45 -4.87 5.23
N HIS A 50 9.77 -4.71 5.34
CA HIS A 50 10.62 -4.63 4.16
C HIS A 50 10.68 -5.95 3.39
N LEU A 51 10.66 -7.10 4.10
CA LEU A 51 10.57 -8.43 3.51
C LEU A 51 9.21 -8.65 2.82
N LEU A 52 8.12 -8.25 3.48
CA LEU A 52 6.78 -8.31 2.90
C LEU A 52 6.64 -7.41 1.67
N ASN A 53 7.32 -6.26 1.64
CA ASN A 53 7.35 -5.39 0.47
C ASN A 53 8.10 -5.99 -0.74
N ALA A 54 8.85 -7.08 -0.56
CA ALA A 54 9.41 -7.86 -1.67
C ALA A 54 8.36 -8.75 -2.36
N LEU A 55 7.24 -9.06 -1.70
CA LEU A 55 6.13 -9.83 -2.30
C LEU A 55 5.48 -9.06 -3.45
N PRO A 56 4.95 -9.70 -4.50
CA PRO A 56 4.31 -9.02 -5.62
C PRO A 56 3.19 -8.06 -5.18
N LEU A 57 2.94 -7.00 -5.97
CA LEU A 57 1.95 -5.95 -5.68
C LEU A 57 0.58 -6.52 -5.23
N GLY A 58 0.11 -7.59 -5.88
CA GLY A 58 -1.18 -8.21 -5.52
C GLY A 58 -1.25 -8.84 -4.13
N ALA A 59 -0.12 -9.05 -3.46
CA ALA A 59 -0.04 -9.63 -2.11
C ALA A 59 0.05 -8.57 -1.00
N THR A 60 0.10 -7.28 -1.35
CA THR A 60 0.15 -6.18 -0.36
C THR A 60 -1.24 -5.61 -0.10
N TYR A 61 -1.49 -5.19 1.14
CA TYR A 61 -2.78 -4.63 1.56
C TYR A 61 -2.90 -3.11 1.31
N GLN A 62 -1.78 -2.42 1.04
CA GLN A 62 -1.75 -0.96 0.88
C GLN A 62 -1.04 -0.57 -0.42
N PHE A 63 -1.65 0.37 -1.13
CA PHE A 63 -1.25 0.81 -2.47
C PHE A 63 -1.23 2.33 -2.53
N ASN A 64 -0.23 2.88 -3.20
CA ASN A 64 -0.15 4.29 -3.57
C ASN A 64 -0.44 4.42 -5.07
N PHE A 65 -1.52 5.13 -5.41
CA PHE A 65 -1.94 5.37 -6.78
C PHE A 65 -1.56 6.79 -7.20
N LEU A 66 -0.85 6.90 -8.33
CA LEU A 66 -0.66 8.17 -9.02
C LEU A 66 -1.77 8.31 -10.07
N LEU A 67 -2.68 9.25 -9.83
CA LEU A 67 -3.86 9.48 -10.67
C LEU A 67 -3.73 10.77 -11.47
N LYS A 68 -4.24 10.77 -12.70
CA LYS A 68 -4.46 11.97 -13.53
C LYS A 68 -5.94 12.07 -13.86
N LYS A 69 -6.49 13.27 -13.74
CA LYS A 69 -7.86 13.58 -14.15
C LYS A 69 -7.84 14.24 -15.51
#